data_AF-A0A964YLQ6-F1
#
_entry.id   AF-A0A964YLQ6-F1
#
_cell.length_a   1.000
_cell.length_b   1.000
_cell.length_c   1.000
_cell.angle_alpha   90.00
_cell.angle_beta   90.00
_cell.angle_gamma   90.00
#
_symmetry.space_group_name_H-M   'P 1'
#
loop_
_entity.id
_entity.type
_entity.pdbx_description
1 polymer ?
#
loop_
_entity_poly.entity_id
_entity_poly.type
_entity_poly.pdbx_seq_one_letter_code
_entity_poly.pdbx_strand_id
1 'polypeptide(L)'
;MKTFRDQMGREVSVTSLPQRIVSLVPSITEYLFVLGLEERVVGITKFCIYPEAWFQSKPRVGGTKTPDFAKIQNLVPDLIIGNKEENRLEDIEALGRLAPVWMSDVNSIEDMYDFLACVADIVGCREKGAEIIEQWKGYFKEYSNQGAGKKALYVIWKDPVMVVGKETYIDAYMEAVGYQNCVHEPRYPMLDALENCQPGSRRLILLIFKGSFPRLKSLWFPAKNIHGMAYETSSDMPVLFYDGNCPLCNRVVRFILDQERAPVLHFSAQQHQATLDWLAQHPEYAMNEDTVYYYNGKNLYARSSAVLRLIPTLKWYWGFLYVGWFVPKMLRDALYDFVAKRRKKFGGECLFDPRLKGRVLQS
;
A
#
# COMPACT_ATOMS: atom_id res chain seq x y z
N MET A 1 0.71 -12.42 -41.05
CA MET A 1 1.10 -13.15 -39.83
C MET A 1 2.44 -12.61 -39.37
N LYS A 2 2.49 -12.02 -38.18
CA LYS A 2 3.73 -11.55 -37.54
C LYS A 2 3.94 -12.40 -36.29
N THR A 3 5.15 -12.92 -36.12
CA THR A 3 5.52 -13.77 -34.99
C THR A 3 6.37 -12.97 -34.03
N PHE A 4 6.03 -13.07 -32.75
CA PHE A 4 6.71 -12.43 -31.64
C PHE A 4 7.21 -13.49 -30.68
N ARG A 5 8.22 -13.15 -29.89
CA ARG A 5 8.63 -13.96 -28.77
C ARG A 5 8.12 -13.32 -27.49
N ASP A 6 7.49 -14.10 -26.62
CA ASP A 6 7.11 -13.62 -25.29
C ASP A 6 8.29 -13.76 -24.30
N GLN A 7 8.13 -13.23 -23.08
CA GLN A 7 9.19 -13.27 -22.06
C GLN A 7 9.39 -14.67 -21.46
N MET A 8 8.52 -15.62 -21.81
CA MET A 8 8.71 -17.05 -21.52
C MET A 8 9.51 -17.77 -22.63
N GLY A 9 9.94 -17.05 -23.67
CA GLY A 9 10.69 -17.59 -24.79
C GLY A 9 9.82 -18.31 -25.84
N ARG A 10 8.49 -18.24 -25.73
CA ARG A 10 7.54 -18.91 -26.61
C ARG A 10 7.22 -18.05 -27.82
N GLU A 11 6.98 -18.68 -28.96
CA GLU A 11 6.52 -17.99 -30.16
C GLU A 11 5.02 -17.73 -30.12
N VAL A 12 4.63 -16.47 -30.33
CA VAL A 12 3.25 -16.02 -30.37
C VAL A 12 3.01 -15.39 -31.73
N SER A 13 2.18 -16.03 -32.54
CA SER A 13 1.87 -15.56 -33.89
C SER A 13 0.50 -14.88 -33.92
N VAL A 14 0.47 -13.63 -34.37
CA VAL A 14 -0.78 -12.90 -34.64
C VAL A 14 -0.96 -12.75 -36.15
N THR A 15 -2.18 -13.02 -36.64
CA THR A 15 -2.46 -13.04 -38.08
C THR A 15 -2.54 -11.63 -38.67
N SER A 16 -3.15 -10.72 -37.93
CA SER A 16 -3.32 -9.29 -38.21
C SER A 16 -3.05 -8.45 -36.96
N LEU A 17 -3.18 -7.12 -37.08
CA LEU A 17 -3.12 -6.21 -35.94
C LEU A 17 -4.27 -6.53 -34.97
N PRO A 18 -4.00 -6.92 -33.71
CA PRO A 18 -5.05 -7.31 -32.76
C PRO A 18 -6.10 -6.22 -32.56
N GLN A 19 -7.38 -6.61 -32.62
CA GLN A 19 -8.56 -5.76 -32.47
C GLN A 19 -9.43 -6.16 -31.26
N ARG A 20 -9.24 -7.35 -30.70
CA ARG A 20 -10.03 -7.92 -29.61
C ARG A 20 -9.12 -8.49 -28.54
N ILE A 21 -8.58 -7.59 -27.72
CA ILE A 21 -7.57 -7.87 -26.71
C ILE A 21 -8.24 -8.13 -25.36
N VAL A 22 -7.89 -9.24 -24.72
CA VAL A 22 -8.22 -9.52 -23.33
C VAL A 22 -6.97 -9.38 -22.46
N SER A 23 -7.08 -8.56 -21.40
CA SER A 23 -6.02 -8.39 -20.41
C SER A 23 -6.34 -9.17 -19.14
N LEU A 24 -5.43 -10.05 -18.74
CA LEU A 24 -5.57 -10.90 -17.55
C LEU A 24 -4.90 -10.33 -16.30
N VAL A 25 -4.39 -9.09 -16.34
CA VAL A 25 -3.61 -8.49 -15.25
C VAL A 25 -3.85 -6.98 -15.17
N PRO A 26 -4.04 -6.39 -13.97
CA PRO A 26 -4.26 -4.95 -13.82
C PRO A 26 -3.18 -4.07 -14.45
N SER A 27 -1.90 -4.32 -14.20
CA SER A 27 -0.79 -3.52 -14.75
C SER A 27 -0.78 -3.50 -16.29
N ILE A 28 -1.08 -4.64 -16.92
CA ILE A 28 -1.20 -4.75 -18.38
C ILE A 28 -2.41 -3.94 -18.87
N THR A 29 -3.54 -4.01 -18.16
CA THR A 29 -4.74 -3.23 -18.49
C THR A 29 -4.44 -1.73 -18.48
N GLU A 30 -3.73 -1.24 -17.46
CA GLU A 30 -3.33 0.16 -17.39
C GLU A 30 -2.44 0.57 -18.56
N TYR A 31 -1.48 -0.29 -18.94
CA TYR A 31 -0.59 0.00 -20.06
C TYR A 31 -1.34 0.07 -21.40
N LEU A 32 -2.24 -0.89 -21.66
CA LEU A 32 -3.09 -0.88 -22.86
C LEU A 32 -3.98 0.36 -22.92
N PHE A 33 -4.48 0.84 -21.77
CA PHE A 33 -5.22 2.10 -21.70
C PHE A 33 -4.34 3.29 -22.08
N VAL A 34 -3.13 3.38 -21.52
CA VAL A 34 -2.18 4.45 -21.85
C VAL A 34 -1.86 4.44 -23.33
N LEU A 35 -1.71 3.27 -23.96
CA LEU A 35 -1.51 3.15 -25.41
C LEU A 35 -2.71 3.64 -26.25
N GLY A 36 -3.89 3.82 -25.65
CA GLY A 36 -5.08 4.34 -26.32
C GLY A 36 -5.94 3.24 -26.96
N LEU A 37 -5.97 2.05 -26.36
CA LEU A 37 -6.59 0.85 -26.92
C LEU A 37 -8.06 0.66 -26.48
N GLU A 38 -8.78 1.76 -26.21
CA GLU A 38 -10.17 1.76 -25.72
C GLU A 38 -11.05 0.78 -26.48
N GLU A 39 -11.15 0.92 -27.80
CA GLU A 39 -12.05 0.09 -28.62
C GLU A 39 -11.53 -1.35 -28.81
N ARG A 40 -10.22 -1.56 -28.62
CA ARG A 40 -9.58 -2.85 -28.88
C ARG A 40 -9.50 -3.75 -27.66
N VAL A 41 -9.57 -3.19 -26.45
CA VAL A 41 -9.64 -3.97 -25.22
C VAL A 41 -11.10 -4.34 -24.93
N VAL A 42 -11.39 -5.65 -24.98
CA VAL A 42 -12.75 -6.20 -24.88
C VAL A 42 -13.01 -6.91 -23.55
N GLY A 43 -11.97 -7.18 -22.76
CA GLY A 43 -12.12 -7.83 -21.45
C GLY A 43 -10.97 -7.52 -20.50
N ILE A 44 -11.32 -7.29 -19.23
CA ILE A 44 -10.38 -6.98 -18.14
C ILE A 44 -10.71 -7.83 -16.91
N THR A 45 -9.77 -8.00 -15.98
CA THR A 45 -10.05 -8.73 -14.73
C THR A 45 -10.90 -7.90 -13.76
N LYS A 46 -11.52 -8.57 -12.78
CA LYS A 46 -12.25 -7.91 -11.67
C LYS A 46 -11.36 -7.04 -10.78
N PHE A 47 -10.03 -7.18 -10.88
CA PHE A 47 -9.06 -6.41 -10.10
C PHE A 47 -8.58 -5.15 -10.84
N CYS A 48 -8.94 -4.98 -12.12
CA CYS A 48 -8.60 -3.82 -12.91
C CYS A 48 -9.50 -2.63 -12.56
N ILE A 49 -9.24 -1.97 -11.43
CA ILE A 49 -9.98 -0.78 -10.97
C ILE A 49 -9.56 0.51 -11.68
N TYR A 50 -8.50 0.47 -12.48
CA TYR A 50 -8.02 1.57 -13.29
C TYR A 50 -7.80 1.11 -14.75
N PRO A 51 -8.16 1.91 -15.76
CA PRO A 51 -8.88 3.18 -15.66
C PRO A 51 -10.33 2.98 -15.18
N GLU A 52 -10.85 3.94 -14.41
CA GLU A 52 -12.23 3.88 -13.88
C GLU A 52 -13.26 3.69 -15.00
N ALA A 53 -13.02 4.35 -16.15
CA ALA A 53 -13.87 4.19 -17.32
C ALA A 53 -14.00 2.73 -17.76
N TRP A 54 -12.88 1.98 -17.81
CA TRP A 54 -12.92 0.56 -18.21
C TRP A 54 -13.45 -0.32 -17.10
N PHE A 55 -13.15 -0.01 -15.84
CA PHE A 55 -13.72 -0.74 -14.71
C PHE A 55 -15.26 -0.72 -14.75
N GLN A 56 -15.84 0.42 -15.13
CA GLN A 56 -17.29 0.58 -15.26
C GLN A 56 -17.84 -0.04 -16.55
N SER A 57 -17.18 0.15 -17.70
CA SER A 57 -17.73 -0.18 -19.01
C SER A 57 -17.38 -1.57 -19.55
N LYS A 58 -16.19 -2.11 -19.21
CA LYS A 58 -15.69 -3.34 -19.83
C LYS A 58 -16.21 -4.61 -19.12
N PRO A 59 -16.44 -5.70 -19.87
CA PRO A 59 -16.73 -7.01 -19.29
C PRO A 59 -15.61 -7.51 -18.37
N ARG A 60 -16.00 -8.10 -17.22
CA ARG A 60 -15.07 -8.72 -16.27
C ARG A 60 -14.85 -10.18 -16.62
N VAL A 61 -13.61 -10.58 -16.88
CA VAL A 61 -13.23 -11.95 -17.29
C VAL A 61 -12.69 -12.81 -16.14
N GLY A 62 -13.15 -12.56 -14.90
CA GLY A 62 -12.69 -13.30 -13.72
C GLY A 62 -11.52 -12.61 -12.99
N GLY A 63 -10.77 -13.39 -12.20
CA GLY A 63 -9.56 -12.93 -11.50
C GLY A 63 -8.28 -13.36 -12.20
N THR A 64 -7.12 -12.86 -11.75
CA THR A 64 -5.80 -13.20 -12.34
C THR A 64 -5.51 -14.71 -12.28
N LYS A 65 -5.83 -15.37 -11.17
CA LYS A 65 -5.67 -16.83 -10.96
C LYS A 65 -6.95 -17.65 -11.13
N THR A 66 -8.02 -17.01 -11.60
CA THR A 66 -9.36 -17.61 -11.78
C THR A 66 -10.07 -16.95 -12.98
N PRO A 67 -9.51 -17.04 -14.20
CA PRO A 67 -10.13 -16.48 -15.38
C PRO A 67 -11.45 -17.21 -15.71
N ASP A 68 -12.42 -16.45 -16.22
CA ASP A 68 -13.73 -16.97 -16.64
C ASP A 68 -13.67 -17.34 -18.13
N PHE A 69 -13.35 -18.60 -18.41
CA PHE A 69 -13.14 -19.12 -19.78
C PHE A 69 -14.34 -18.90 -20.69
N ALA A 70 -15.57 -19.12 -20.18
CA ALA A 70 -16.78 -18.95 -20.96
C ALA A 70 -16.97 -17.48 -21.38
N LYS A 71 -16.74 -16.55 -20.46
CA LYS A 71 -16.77 -15.12 -20.81
C LYS A 71 -15.67 -14.74 -21.80
N ILE A 72 -14.45 -15.23 -21.60
CA ILE A 72 -13.34 -14.94 -22.51
C ILE A 72 -13.66 -15.46 -23.91
N GLN A 73 -14.14 -16.69 -24.03
CA GLN A 73 -14.52 -17.27 -25.32
C GLN A 73 -15.62 -16.46 -26.02
N ASN A 74 -16.64 -16.01 -25.28
CA ASN A 74 -17.73 -15.18 -25.82
C ASN A 74 -17.26 -13.79 -26.29
N LEU A 75 -16.13 -13.30 -25.79
CA LEU A 75 -15.53 -12.07 -26.27
C LEU A 75 -14.74 -12.26 -27.57
N VAL A 76 -14.55 -13.50 -28.04
CA VAL A 76 -13.85 -13.83 -29.30
C VAL A 76 -12.52 -13.05 -29.42
N PRO A 77 -11.58 -13.24 -28.47
CA PRO A 77 -10.32 -12.52 -28.48
C PRO A 77 -9.44 -12.94 -29.65
N ASP A 78 -8.66 -12.01 -30.18
CA ASP A 78 -7.59 -12.26 -31.14
C ASP A 78 -6.18 -12.10 -30.54
N LEU A 79 -6.11 -11.62 -29.29
CA LEU A 79 -4.92 -11.63 -28.44
C LEU A 79 -5.35 -11.67 -26.97
N ILE A 80 -4.65 -12.51 -26.19
CA ILE A 80 -4.75 -12.53 -24.73
C ILE A 80 -3.38 -12.18 -24.17
N ILE A 81 -3.31 -11.32 -23.16
CA ILE A 81 -2.05 -10.90 -22.53
C ILE A 81 -2.11 -11.20 -21.03
N GLY A 82 -1.12 -11.94 -20.53
CA GLY A 82 -0.99 -12.34 -19.12
C GLY A 82 0.42 -12.14 -18.56
N ASN A 83 0.59 -12.53 -17.29
CA ASN A 83 1.85 -12.46 -16.55
C ASN A 83 2.11 -13.77 -15.79
N LYS A 84 3.37 -14.21 -15.80
CA LYS A 84 3.83 -15.48 -15.18
C LYS A 84 3.52 -15.58 -13.68
N GLU A 85 3.62 -14.49 -12.92
CA GLU A 85 3.38 -14.51 -11.47
C GLU A 85 1.88 -14.51 -11.13
N GLU A 86 1.07 -13.92 -12.00
CA GLU A 86 -0.33 -13.62 -11.75
C GLU A 86 -1.28 -14.67 -12.33
N ASN A 87 -0.90 -15.36 -13.41
CA ASN A 87 -1.75 -16.33 -14.09
C ASN A 87 -1.18 -17.75 -13.93
N ARG A 88 -2.05 -18.74 -13.69
CA ARG A 88 -1.63 -20.14 -13.57
C ARG A 88 -1.28 -20.72 -14.94
N LEU A 89 -0.26 -21.57 -15.00
CA LEU A 89 0.18 -22.21 -16.24
C LEU A 89 -0.97 -22.97 -16.92
N GLU A 90 -1.71 -23.77 -16.15
CA GLU A 90 -2.88 -24.54 -16.63
C GLU A 90 -3.94 -23.65 -17.30
N ASP A 91 -4.16 -22.44 -16.77
CA ASP A 91 -5.14 -21.51 -17.32
C ASP A 91 -4.65 -20.93 -18.66
N ILE A 92 -3.37 -20.55 -18.71
CA ILE A 92 -2.74 -19.98 -19.90
C ILE A 92 -2.68 -21.00 -21.04
N GLU A 93 -2.36 -22.27 -20.74
CA GLU A 93 -2.36 -23.34 -21.74
C GLU A 93 -3.76 -23.61 -22.31
N ALA A 94 -4.79 -23.59 -21.45
CA ALA A 94 -6.16 -23.73 -21.88
C ALA A 94 -6.63 -22.53 -22.74
N LEU A 95 -6.30 -21.30 -22.35
CA LEU A 95 -6.59 -20.09 -23.12
C LEU A 95 -5.85 -20.03 -24.46
N GLY A 96 -4.65 -20.60 -24.53
CA GLY A 96 -3.85 -20.70 -25.76
C GLY A 96 -4.53 -21.52 -26.86
N ARG A 97 -5.54 -22.33 -26.53
CA ARG A 97 -6.38 -23.04 -27.51
C ARG A 97 -7.46 -22.15 -28.13
N LEU A 98 -7.74 -20.99 -27.53
CA LEU A 98 -8.76 -20.05 -27.99
C LEU A 98 -8.18 -18.95 -28.86
N ALA A 99 -7.04 -18.38 -28.44
CA ALA A 99 -6.39 -17.26 -29.11
C ALA A 99 -4.88 -17.25 -28.79
N PRO A 100 -4.05 -16.53 -29.56
CA PRO A 100 -2.66 -16.29 -29.18
C PRO A 100 -2.56 -15.67 -27.78
N VAL A 101 -1.72 -16.25 -26.92
CA VAL A 101 -1.48 -15.76 -25.56
C VAL A 101 -0.04 -15.30 -25.42
N TRP A 102 0.16 -14.01 -25.14
CA TRP A 102 1.46 -13.42 -24.86
C TRP A 102 1.67 -13.26 -23.34
N MET A 103 2.81 -13.72 -22.82
CA MET A 103 3.08 -13.71 -21.38
C MET A 103 4.29 -12.84 -21.04
N SER A 104 4.10 -11.95 -20.06
CA SER A 104 5.20 -11.21 -19.43
C SER A 104 5.85 -12.00 -18.28
N ASP A 105 7.15 -11.79 -18.10
CA ASP A 105 7.95 -12.23 -16.95
C ASP A 105 8.93 -11.09 -16.65
N VAL A 106 8.59 -10.25 -15.67
CA VAL A 106 9.29 -8.98 -15.41
C VAL A 106 9.95 -9.07 -14.05
N ASN A 107 11.28 -9.16 -14.03
CA ASN A 107 12.06 -9.27 -12.80
C ASN A 107 13.13 -8.16 -12.68
N SER A 108 13.36 -7.41 -13.75
CA SER A 108 14.28 -6.28 -13.83
C SER A 108 13.63 -5.04 -14.49
N ILE A 109 14.35 -3.91 -14.47
CA ILE A 109 13.92 -2.70 -15.17
C ILE A 109 14.06 -2.89 -16.69
N GLU A 110 15.05 -3.65 -17.13
CA GLU A 110 15.28 -4.03 -18.51
C GLU A 110 14.13 -4.91 -19.03
N ASP A 111 13.71 -5.92 -18.24
CA ASP A 111 12.55 -6.75 -18.60
C ASP A 111 11.28 -5.91 -18.72
N MET A 112 11.13 -4.87 -17.90
CA MET A 112 10.01 -3.94 -18.01
C MET A 112 10.06 -3.19 -19.34
N TYR A 113 11.22 -2.68 -19.77
CA TYR A 113 11.35 -2.03 -21.06
C TYR A 113 11.04 -2.97 -22.22
N ASP A 114 11.54 -4.21 -22.17
CA ASP A 114 11.27 -5.22 -23.19
C ASP A 114 9.79 -5.60 -23.26
N PHE A 115 9.14 -5.75 -22.10
CA PHE A 115 7.69 -5.94 -22.00
C PHE A 115 6.93 -4.80 -22.69
N LEU A 116 7.25 -3.55 -22.34
CA LEU A 116 6.58 -2.37 -22.87
C LEU A 116 6.77 -2.28 -24.39
N ALA A 117 7.99 -2.49 -24.87
CA ALA A 117 8.34 -2.41 -26.29
C ALA A 117 7.65 -3.51 -27.10
N CYS A 118 7.69 -4.75 -26.62
CA CYS A 118 7.11 -5.90 -27.32
C CYS A 118 5.58 -5.78 -27.41
N VAL A 119 4.90 -5.47 -26.30
CA VAL A 119 3.45 -5.29 -26.30
C VAL A 119 3.05 -4.11 -27.20
N ALA A 120 3.77 -2.98 -27.16
CA ALA A 120 3.52 -1.85 -28.06
C ALA A 120 3.68 -2.24 -29.53
N ASP A 121 4.66 -3.07 -29.88
CA ASP A 121 4.85 -3.54 -31.26
C ASP A 121 3.74 -4.51 -31.71
N ILE A 122 3.33 -5.43 -30.83
CA ILE A 122 2.24 -6.38 -31.09
C ILE A 122 0.94 -5.63 -31.42
N VAL A 123 0.63 -4.58 -30.66
CA VAL A 123 -0.61 -3.80 -30.80
C VAL A 123 -0.49 -2.60 -31.77
N GLY A 124 0.64 -2.45 -32.45
CA GLY A 124 0.86 -1.41 -33.48
C GLY A 124 0.99 0.01 -32.93
N CYS A 125 1.50 0.17 -31.71
CA CYS A 125 1.70 1.45 -31.03
C CYS A 125 3.19 1.69 -30.71
N ARG A 126 4.11 1.28 -31.59
CA ARG A 126 5.56 1.28 -31.34
C ARG A 126 6.11 2.66 -30.94
N GLU A 127 5.71 3.73 -31.63
CA GLU A 127 6.18 5.10 -31.33
C GLU A 127 5.78 5.53 -29.91
N LYS A 128 4.50 5.39 -29.57
CA LYS A 128 3.97 5.70 -28.24
C LYS A 128 4.59 4.83 -27.14
N GLY A 129 4.85 3.55 -27.44
CA GLY A 129 5.58 2.66 -26.54
C GLY A 129 7.01 3.16 -26.27
N ALA A 130 7.72 3.60 -27.30
CA ALA A 130 9.07 4.16 -27.17
C ALA A 130 9.08 5.46 -26.34
N GLU A 131 8.10 6.35 -26.55
CA GLU A 131 7.94 7.56 -25.73
C GLU A 131 7.77 7.22 -24.24
N ILE A 132 6.92 6.24 -23.91
CA ILE A 132 6.70 5.81 -22.53
C ILE A 132 7.98 5.22 -21.91
N ILE A 133 8.74 4.44 -22.69
CA ILE A 133 10.02 3.88 -22.23
C ILE A 133 11.02 4.99 -21.93
N GLU A 134 11.13 6.01 -22.78
CA GLU A 134 12.04 7.15 -22.54
C GLU A 134 11.63 7.96 -21.31
N GLN A 135 10.34 8.10 -21.04
CA GLN A 135 9.87 8.72 -19.80
C GLN A 135 10.28 7.93 -18.56
N TRP A 136 10.16 6.61 -18.59
CA TRP A 136 10.62 5.75 -17.49
C TRP A 136 12.14 5.82 -17.29
N LYS A 137 12.93 5.83 -18.37
CA LYS A 137 14.38 6.03 -18.28
C LYS A 137 14.71 7.39 -17.64
N GLY A 138 13.99 8.44 -18.04
CA GLY A 138 14.10 9.77 -17.44
C GLY A 138 13.78 9.75 -15.94
N TYR A 139 12.69 9.07 -15.55
CA TYR A 139 12.29 8.88 -14.16
C TYR A 139 13.38 8.19 -13.34
N PHE A 140 13.87 7.02 -13.75
CA PHE A 140 14.91 6.32 -12.98
C PHE A 140 16.22 7.11 -12.92
N LYS A 141 16.56 7.86 -13.96
CA LYS A 141 17.72 8.77 -13.93
C LYS A 141 17.54 9.87 -12.88
N GLU A 142 16.38 10.54 -12.87
CA GLU A 142 16.06 11.62 -11.93
C GLU A 142 16.02 11.14 -10.47
N TYR A 143 15.43 9.97 -10.22
CA TYR A 143 15.18 9.44 -8.88
C TYR A 143 16.22 8.41 -8.40
N SER A 144 17.28 8.16 -9.16
CA SER A 144 18.31 7.15 -8.88
C SER A 144 18.95 7.24 -7.48
N ASN A 145 18.98 8.43 -6.88
CA ASN A 145 19.58 8.67 -5.56
C ASN A 145 18.55 8.88 -4.44
N GLN A 146 17.25 8.68 -4.68
CA GLN A 146 16.20 8.94 -3.70
C GLN A 146 16.37 8.10 -2.41
N GLY A 147 16.81 6.86 -2.58
CA GLY A 147 17.10 5.91 -1.51
C GLY A 147 18.54 5.91 -1.00
N ALA A 148 19.43 6.77 -1.51
CA ALA A 148 20.87 6.67 -1.28
C ALA A 148 21.23 6.54 0.21
N GLY A 149 21.99 5.49 0.53
CA GLY A 149 22.43 5.18 1.90
C GLY A 149 21.34 4.66 2.85
N LYS A 150 20.14 4.37 2.33
CA LYS A 150 19.00 3.81 3.09
C LYS A 150 18.76 2.36 2.71
N LYS A 151 18.31 1.58 3.68
CA LYS A 151 17.90 0.19 3.49
C LYS A 151 16.37 0.09 3.51
N ALA A 152 15.82 -0.82 2.74
CA ALA A 152 14.37 -1.03 2.66
C ALA A 152 14.02 -2.50 2.91
N LEU A 153 12.92 -2.71 3.62
CA LEU A 153 12.23 -4.00 3.74
C LEU A 153 10.83 -3.80 3.18
N TYR A 154 10.48 -4.53 2.12
CA TYR A 154 9.17 -4.41 1.49
C TYR A 154 8.32 -5.62 1.87
N VAL A 155 7.17 -5.39 2.52
CA VAL A 155 6.22 -6.42 2.94
C VAL A 155 5.07 -6.50 1.93
N ILE A 156 4.87 -7.68 1.35
CA ILE A 156 3.85 -7.93 0.31
C ILE A 156 2.64 -8.70 0.83
N TRP A 157 2.80 -9.46 1.92
CA TRP A 157 1.75 -10.31 2.47
C TRP A 157 1.90 -10.42 3.99
N LYS A 158 0.81 -10.82 4.67
CA LYS A 158 0.69 -10.78 6.14
C LYS A 158 0.51 -12.16 6.78
N ASP A 159 0.03 -13.16 6.04
CA ASP A 159 -0.30 -14.47 6.61
C ASP A 159 0.08 -15.62 5.66
N PRO A 160 1.31 -16.16 5.77
CA PRO A 160 2.41 -15.69 6.64
C PRO A 160 2.98 -14.35 6.17
N VAL A 161 3.70 -13.62 7.02
CA VAL A 161 4.34 -12.36 6.59
C VAL A 161 5.37 -12.67 5.51
N MET A 162 5.17 -12.14 4.31
CA MET A 162 6.09 -12.32 3.18
C MET A 162 6.67 -10.99 2.75
N VAL A 163 7.96 -11.01 2.38
CA VAL A 163 8.73 -9.83 1.98
C VAL A 163 9.29 -9.98 0.58
N VAL A 164 9.73 -8.87 0.00
CA VAL A 164 10.37 -8.85 -1.33
C VAL A 164 11.83 -9.21 -1.20
N GLY A 165 12.21 -10.33 -1.82
CA GLY A 165 13.58 -10.76 -2.03
C GLY A 165 14.09 -10.43 -3.43
N LYS A 166 15.26 -10.99 -3.74
CA LYS A 166 15.96 -10.85 -5.02
C LYS A 166 15.18 -11.46 -6.18
N GLU A 167 15.57 -11.12 -7.41
CA GLU A 167 14.93 -11.64 -8.64
C GLU A 167 13.43 -11.27 -8.71
N THR A 168 13.07 -10.07 -8.27
CA THR A 168 11.71 -9.54 -8.37
C THR A 168 11.74 -8.12 -8.93
N TYR A 169 10.69 -7.74 -9.66
CA TYR A 169 10.59 -6.37 -10.17
C TYR A 169 10.62 -5.32 -9.05
N ILE A 170 10.05 -5.61 -7.88
CA ILE A 170 10.03 -4.65 -6.77
C ILE A 170 11.44 -4.44 -6.20
N ASP A 171 12.26 -5.49 -6.10
CA ASP A 171 13.69 -5.37 -5.73
C ASP A 171 14.45 -4.53 -6.76
N ALA A 172 14.30 -4.84 -8.05
CA ALA A 172 14.93 -4.06 -9.13
C ALA A 172 14.50 -2.58 -9.12
N TYR A 173 13.23 -2.30 -8.86
CA TYR A 173 12.73 -0.93 -8.71
C TYR A 173 13.36 -0.22 -7.52
N MET A 174 13.41 -0.87 -6.36
CA MET A 174 14.01 -0.31 -5.14
C MET A 174 15.47 0.05 -5.39
N GLU A 175 16.25 -0.85 -6.01
CA GLU A 175 17.64 -0.61 -6.38
C GLU A 175 17.78 0.52 -7.40
N ALA A 176 16.92 0.57 -8.42
CA ALA A 176 16.94 1.59 -9.46
C ALA A 176 16.69 3.01 -8.93
N VAL A 177 15.97 3.17 -7.80
CA VAL A 177 15.77 4.46 -7.12
C VAL A 177 16.70 4.65 -5.91
N GLY A 178 17.69 3.77 -5.74
CA GLY A 178 18.81 3.92 -4.81
C GLY A 178 18.63 3.30 -3.43
N TYR A 179 17.57 2.53 -3.18
CA TYR A 179 17.42 1.78 -1.93
C TYR A 179 18.21 0.47 -1.96
N GLN A 180 18.74 0.08 -0.81
CA GLN A 180 19.31 -1.25 -0.61
C GLN A 180 18.27 -2.20 0.00
N ASN A 181 17.89 -3.26 -0.69
CA ASN A 181 17.00 -4.28 -0.11
C ASN A 181 17.71 -5.01 1.05
N CYS A 182 16.99 -5.21 2.15
CA CYS A 182 17.49 -5.96 3.32
C CYS A 182 17.43 -7.48 3.12
N VAL A 183 16.64 -7.95 2.16
CA VAL A 183 16.40 -9.35 1.87
C VAL A 183 17.33 -9.81 0.75
N HIS A 184 18.05 -10.90 0.97
CA HIS A 184 19.03 -11.44 0.01
C HIS A 184 18.54 -12.74 -0.66
N GLU A 185 17.56 -13.39 -0.03
CA GLU A 185 16.88 -14.57 -0.51
C GLU A 185 16.06 -14.24 -1.76
N PRO A 186 15.86 -15.21 -2.67
CA PRO A 186 15.13 -14.97 -3.90
C PRO A 186 13.63 -14.86 -3.66
N ARG A 187 12.95 -14.16 -4.58
CA ARG A 187 11.50 -14.07 -4.72
C ARG A 187 10.80 -13.49 -3.51
N TYR A 188 10.01 -14.30 -2.80
CA TYR A 188 9.10 -13.84 -1.77
C TYR A 188 9.22 -14.71 -0.51
N PRO A 189 10.34 -14.63 0.23
CA PRO A 189 10.54 -15.42 1.44
C PRO A 189 9.59 -14.97 2.57
N MET A 190 9.35 -15.88 3.52
CA MET A 190 8.67 -15.54 4.77
C MET A 190 9.62 -14.78 5.67
N LEU A 191 9.14 -13.70 6.30
CA LEU A 191 9.97 -12.84 7.16
C LEU A 191 10.59 -13.62 8.32
N ASP A 192 9.83 -14.53 8.93
CA ASP A 192 10.29 -15.33 10.08
C ASP A 192 11.42 -16.32 9.72
N ALA A 193 11.63 -16.59 8.42
CA ALA A 193 12.72 -17.41 7.93
C ALA A 193 14.03 -16.61 7.72
N LEU A 194 13.99 -15.28 7.92
CA LEU A 194 15.14 -14.41 7.70
C LEU A 194 15.91 -14.17 9.01
N GLU A 195 17.12 -14.74 9.12
CA GLU A 195 17.94 -14.62 10.34
C GLU A 195 18.51 -13.20 10.56
N ASN A 196 18.65 -12.39 9.50
CA ASN A 196 19.44 -11.15 9.51
C ASN A 196 18.65 -9.87 9.21
N CYS A 197 17.32 -9.95 9.03
CA CYS A 197 16.46 -8.80 8.75
C CYS A 197 15.88 -8.18 10.05
N GLN A 198 16.72 -7.81 11.01
CA GLN A 198 16.23 -7.17 12.23
C GLN A 198 16.06 -5.64 12.05
N PRO A 199 14.90 -5.06 12.40
CA PRO A 199 14.60 -3.62 12.30
C PRO A 199 15.34 -2.74 13.33
N GLY A 200 16.62 -3.01 13.60
CA GLY A 200 17.44 -2.31 14.60
C GLY A 200 18.39 -1.24 14.05
N SER A 201 18.54 -1.11 12.72
CA SER A 201 19.40 -0.07 12.13
C SER A 201 18.58 1.18 11.79
N ARG A 202 19.07 2.36 12.17
CA ARG A 202 18.42 3.70 12.06
C ARG A 202 18.08 4.15 10.61
N ARG A 203 17.98 3.24 9.65
CA ARG A 203 17.77 3.50 8.21
C ARG A 203 16.94 2.43 7.51
N LEU A 204 16.03 1.74 8.22
CA LEU A 204 15.11 0.79 7.61
C LEU A 204 13.80 1.49 7.23
N ILE A 205 13.44 1.49 5.94
CA ILE A 205 12.10 1.87 5.49
C ILE A 205 11.26 0.60 5.30
N LEU A 206 10.17 0.48 6.06
CA LEU A 206 9.15 -0.52 5.78
C LEU A 206 8.25 0.00 4.67
N LEU A 207 8.16 -0.75 3.57
CA LEU A 207 7.22 -0.48 2.49
C LEU A 207 6.11 -1.53 2.56
N ILE A 208 4.92 -1.14 3.02
CA ILE A 208 3.76 -2.04 3.04
C ILE A 208 2.90 -1.78 1.82
N PHE A 209 2.65 -2.83 1.04
CA PHE A 209 1.69 -2.79 -0.06
C PHE A 209 0.25 -2.69 0.47
N LYS A 210 -0.38 -1.53 0.30
CA LYS A 210 -1.84 -1.36 0.42
C LYS A 210 -2.48 -1.38 -0.97
N GLY A 211 -2.37 -2.51 -1.68
CA GLY A 211 -3.22 -2.83 -2.84
C GLY A 211 -3.03 -1.95 -4.09
N SER A 212 -2.81 -2.62 -5.22
CA SER A 212 -2.50 -2.08 -6.56
C SER A 212 -1.05 -1.61 -6.69
N PHE A 213 -0.34 -2.16 -7.68
CA PHE A 213 0.90 -1.64 -8.24
C PHE A 213 0.85 -0.10 -8.28
N PRO A 214 1.99 0.63 -8.15
CA PRO A 214 1.98 2.08 -8.28
C PRO A 214 1.20 2.45 -9.54
N ARG A 215 0.01 3.06 -9.32
CA ARG A 215 -0.92 3.42 -10.37
C ARG A 215 -0.13 4.20 -11.41
N LEU A 216 -0.17 3.81 -12.69
CA LEU A 216 0.54 4.55 -13.75
C LEU A 216 0.11 6.03 -13.80
N LYS A 217 -1.03 6.38 -13.21
CA LYS A 217 -1.47 7.76 -12.97
C LYS A 217 -0.52 8.62 -12.13
N SER A 218 0.31 8.04 -11.24
CA SER A 218 1.27 8.80 -10.43
C SER A 218 2.57 9.16 -11.17
N LEU A 219 2.71 8.76 -12.44
CA LEU A 219 3.83 9.19 -13.29
C LEU A 219 3.54 10.43 -14.14
N TRP A 220 2.27 10.79 -14.36
CA TRP A 220 1.89 11.91 -15.24
C TRP A 220 1.57 13.21 -14.48
N PHE A 221 1.49 13.15 -13.15
CA PHE A 221 1.51 14.30 -12.25
C PHE A 221 2.45 13.94 -11.11
N PRO A 222 3.36 14.86 -10.69
CA PRO A 222 4.46 14.55 -9.79
C PRO A 222 3.97 13.73 -8.60
N ALA A 223 4.57 12.57 -8.41
CA ALA A 223 4.28 11.65 -7.34
C ALA A 223 4.50 12.33 -5.97
N LYS A 224 3.47 13.02 -5.48
CA LYS A 224 3.35 13.38 -4.07
C LYS A 224 2.98 12.19 -3.20
N ASN A 225 2.60 11.05 -3.80
CA ASN A 225 1.99 9.94 -3.07
C ASN A 225 2.62 8.58 -3.40
N ILE A 226 3.91 8.41 -3.13
CA ILE A 226 4.34 7.14 -2.53
C ILE A 226 3.93 7.25 -1.06
N HIS A 227 2.67 6.90 -0.75
CA HIS A 227 2.29 6.64 0.64
C HIS A 227 2.77 5.23 0.99
N GLY A 228 4.08 5.04 1.02
CA GLY A 228 4.64 4.08 1.95
C GLY A 228 4.28 4.62 3.33
N MET A 229 3.47 3.90 4.10
CA MET A 229 3.58 4.04 5.55
C MET A 229 5.00 3.58 5.86
N ALA A 230 5.94 4.52 5.93
CA ALA A 230 7.17 4.27 6.65
C ALA A 230 6.72 3.84 8.04
N TYR A 231 6.88 2.56 8.37
CA TYR A 231 7.02 2.20 9.75
C TYR A 231 8.43 2.66 10.12
N GLU A 232 8.53 3.94 10.44
CA GLU A 232 9.56 4.40 11.35
C GLU A 232 9.41 3.53 12.59
N THR A 233 10.47 2.79 12.91
CA THR A 233 10.55 1.98 14.11
C THR A 233 10.34 2.88 15.33
N SER A 234 9.09 2.91 15.76
CA SER A 234 8.56 3.14 17.12
C SER A 234 9.13 4.24 18.01
N SER A 235 9.80 5.28 17.50
CA SER A 235 10.10 6.46 18.32
C SER A 235 9.29 7.70 17.97
N ASP A 236 8.77 7.89 16.74
CA ASP A 236 8.27 9.21 16.33
C ASP A 236 6.76 9.27 15.95
N MET A 237 6.03 8.15 16.05
CA MET A 237 4.61 8.13 15.69
C MET A 237 3.70 8.71 16.77
N PRO A 238 2.64 9.47 16.41
CA PRO A 238 1.70 9.96 17.40
C PRO A 238 0.88 8.82 18.03
N VAL A 239 1.01 8.66 19.35
CA VAL A 239 0.31 7.62 20.12
C VAL A 239 -0.63 8.27 21.13
N LEU A 240 -1.88 7.83 21.12
CA LEU A 240 -2.85 8.13 22.17
C LEU A 240 -2.90 6.97 23.17
N PHE A 241 -2.39 7.21 24.37
CA PHE A 241 -2.51 6.29 25.49
C PHE A 241 -3.78 6.57 26.29
N TYR A 242 -4.59 5.53 26.47
CA TYR A 242 -5.87 5.64 27.15
C TYR A 242 -6.08 4.50 28.14
N ASP A 243 -7.01 4.69 29.07
CA ASP A 243 -7.41 3.69 30.05
C ASP A 243 -8.37 2.67 29.40
N GLY A 244 -7.88 1.45 29.15
CA GLY A 244 -8.64 0.38 28.47
C GLY A 244 -9.83 -0.12 29.29
N ASN A 245 -9.79 0.05 30.61
CA ASN A 245 -10.83 -0.35 31.55
C ASN A 245 -11.86 0.76 31.82
N CYS A 246 -11.83 1.85 31.06
CA CYS A 246 -12.73 2.99 31.23
C CYS A 246 -13.75 3.08 30.08
N PRO A 247 -15.07 3.01 30.37
CA PRO A 247 -16.11 3.13 29.34
C PRO A 247 -16.09 4.48 28.60
N LEU A 248 -15.85 5.57 29.33
CA LEU A 248 -15.74 6.91 28.74
C LEU A 248 -14.53 7.01 27.80
N CYS A 249 -13.38 6.46 28.18
CA CYS A 249 -12.19 6.48 27.33
C CYS A 249 -12.41 5.71 26.03
N ASN A 250 -13.03 4.52 26.10
CA ASN A 250 -13.39 3.75 24.92
C ASN A 250 -14.36 4.52 24.00
N ARG A 251 -15.36 5.20 24.56
CA ARG A 251 -16.28 6.05 23.78
C ARG A 251 -15.55 7.19 23.08
N VAL A 252 -14.60 7.83 23.77
CA VAL A 252 -13.77 8.91 23.19
C VAL A 252 -12.87 8.38 22.08
N VAL A 253 -12.27 7.19 22.24
CA VAL A 253 -11.48 6.54 21.17
C VAL A 253 -12.35 6.29 19.93
N ARG A 254 -13.55 5.73 20.09
CA ARG A 254 -14.49 5.53 18.96
C ARG A 254 -14.87 6.85 18.30
N PHE A 255 -15.16 7.87 19.09
CA PHE A 255 -15.42 9.22 18.57
C PHE A 255 -14.24 9.76 17.76
N ILE A 256 -13.01 9.60 18.24
CA ILE A 256 -11.81 10.03 17.49
C ILE A 256 -11.72 9.25 16.17
N LEU A 257 -11.94 7.94 16.17
CA LEU A 257 -11.95 7.12 14.95
C LEU A 257 -13.03 7.57 13.94
N ASP A 258 -14.18 8.06 14.39
CA ASP A 258 -15.23 8.57 13.51
C ASP A 258 -14.90 9.96 12.93
N GLN A 259 -14.10 10.73 13.66
CA GLN A 259 -13.87 12.15 13.41
C GLN A 259 -12.45 12.49 12.93
N GLU A 260 -11.56 11.51 12.85
CA GLU A 260 -10.20 11.72 12.34
C GLU A 260 -10.20 12.15 10.87
N ARG A 261 -9.23 12.98 10.50
CA ARG A 261 -9.03 13.41 9.11
C ARG A 261 -8.25 12.38 8.29
N ALA A 262 -7.35 11.65 8.93
CA ALA A 262 -6.53 10.60 8.36
C ALA A 262 -6.12 9.59 9.45
N PRO A 263 -5.89 8.31 9.12
CA PRO A 263 -5.57 7.26 10.08
C PRO A 263 -4.10 7.29 10.53
N VAL A 264 -3.64 8.44 11.04
CA VAL A 264 -2.24 8.69 11.47
C VAL A 264 -2.01 8.43 12.96
N LEU A 265 -3.08 8.41 13.76
CA LEU A 265 -3.01 8.16 15.20
C LEU A 265 -2.91 6.65 15.49
N HIS A 266 -1.99 6.31 16.38
CA HIS A 266 -1.94 5.00 17.03
C HIS A 266 -2.57 5.08 18.41
N PHE A 267 -3.05 3.95 18.91
CA PHE A 267 -3.74 3.88 20.19
C PHE A 267 -3.09 2.80 21.04
N SER A 268 -2.95 3.03 22.34
CA SER A 268 -2.53 1.96 23.23
C SER A 268 -3.24 2.06 24.57
N ALA A 269 -3.74 0.92 25.05
CA ALA A 269 -4.24 0.86 26.41
C ALA A 269 -3.05 0.88 27.36
N GLN A 270 -3.12 1.68 28.42
CA GLN A 270 -2.02 1.79 29.40
C GLN A 270 -1.67 0.45 30.06
N GLN A 271 -2.65 -0.44 30.16
CA GLN A 271 -2.50 -1.76 30.76
C GLN A 271 -1.97 -2.84 29.80
N HIS A 272 -1.73 -2.52 28.53
CA HIS A 272 -1.28 -3.49 27.53
C HIS A 272 0.24 -3.70 27.60
N GLN A 273 0.71 -4.94 27.40
CA GLN A 273 2.14 -5.28 27.47
C GLN A 273 3.00 -4.42 26.53
N ALA A 274 2.53 -4.21 25.28
CA ALA A 274 3.20 -3.32 24.33
C ALA A 274 3.40 -1.87 24.83
N THR A 275 2.52 -1.36 25.71
CA THR A 275 2.72 -0.04 26.34
C THR A 275 3.83 -0.08 27.38
N LEU A 276 3.90 -1.17 28.15
CA LEU A 276 4.94 -1.38 29.15
C LEU A 276 6.32 -1.50 28.48
N ASP A 277 6.39 -2.25 27.38
CA ASP A 277 7.61 -2.41 26.59
C ASP A 277 8.04 -1.07 25.97
N TRP A 278 7.08 -0.27 25.47
CA TRP A 278 7.35 1.08 24.96
C TRP A 278 7.87 2.04 26.04
N LEU A 279 7.28 2.00 27.25
CA LEU A 279 7.72 2.80 28.40
C LEU A 279 9.10 2.37 28.91
N ALA A 280 9.42 1.08 28.87
CA ALA A 280 10.74 0.57 29.24
C ALA A 280 11.85 1.10 28.29
N GLN A 281 11.50 1.31 27.02
CA GLN A 281 12.40 1.89 26.02
C GLN A 281 12.50 3.43 26.10
N HIS A 282 11.53 4.10 26.72
CA HIS A 282 11.46 5.56 26.83
C HIS A 282 11.19 6.03 28.27
N PRO A 283 12.13 5.82 29.20
CA PRO A 283 11.94 6.15 30.62
C PRO A 283 11.67 7.64 30.89
N GLU A 284 12.04 8.53 29.96
CA GLU A 284 11.76 9.97 30.03
C GLU A 284 10.27 10.35 29.91
N TYR A 285 9.43 9.44 29.39
CA TYR A 285 7.99 9.64 29.17
C TYR A 285 7.14 8.88 30.19
N ALA A 286 7.56 8.89 31.46
CA ALA A 286 6.85 8.21 32.54
C ALA A 286 5.37 8.66 32.67
N MET A 287 4.46 7.69 32.65
CA MET A 287 3.01 7.89 32.82
C MET A 287 2.61 7.59 34.27
N ASN A 288 2.72 8.61 35.13
CA ASN A 288 2.52 8.45 36.57
C ASN A 288 1.08 8.72 37.06
N GLU A 289 0.15 8.99 36.15
CA GLU A 289 -1.23 9.34 36.48
C GLU A 289 -2.21 8.52 35.66
N ASP A 290 -3.36 8.16 36.26
CA ASP A 290 -4.45 7.51 35.54
C ASP A 290 -5.23 8.53 34.67
N THR A 291 -4.59 9.02 33.61
CA THR A 291 -5.08 10.07 32.71
C THR A 291 -4.83 9.73 31.25
N VAL A 292 -5.39 10.49 30.32
CA VAL A 292 -5.08 10.33 28.89
C VAL A 292 -3.73 10.98 28.59
N TYR A 293 -2.88 10.27 27.85
CA TYR A 293 -1.63 10.82 27.33
C TYR A 293 -1.60 10.82 25.81
N TYR A 294 -1.04 11.88 25.25
CA TYR A 294 -0.80 11.99 23.82
C TYR A 294 0.68 12.22 23.59
N TYR A 295 1.30 11.28 22.90
CA TYR A 295 2.65 11.42 22.38
C TYR A 295 2.56 11.90 20.93
N ASN A 296 3.34 12.91 20.56
CA ASN A 296 3.34 13.47 19.20
C ASN A 296 4.62 13.18 18.40
N GLY A 297 5.43 12.21 18.85
CA GLY A 297 6.74 11.91 18.27
C GLY A 297 7.91 12.67 18.91
N LYS A 298 7.65 13.64 19.80
CA LYS A 298 8.72 14.41 20.48
C LYS A 298 8.44 14.73 21.94
N ASN A 299 7.17 14.89 22.31
CA ASN A 299 6.76 15.26 23.65
C ASN A 299 5.56 14.44 24.05
N LEU A 300 5.51 14.07 25.34
CA LEU A 300 4.35 13.48 25.97
C LEU A 300 3.50 14.57 26.62
N TYR A 301 2.24 14.67 26.23
CA TYR A 301 1.25 15.57 26.82
C TYR A 301 0.28 14.77 27.67
N ALA A 302 -0.19 15.36 28.78
CA ALA A 302 -1.17 14.77 29.68
C ALA A 302 -2.43 15.65 29.79
N ARG A 303 -3.53 15.05 30.27
CA ARG A 303 -4.78 15.73 30.65
C ARG A 303 -5.36 16.63 29.54
N SER A 304 -5.81 17.84 29.89
CA SER A 304 -6.38 18.80 28.94
C SER A 304 -5.42 19.14 27.79
N SER A 305 -4.11 19.09 28.04
CA SER A 305 -3.09 19.41 27.04
C SER A 305 -2.99 18.31 25.98
N ALA A 306 -3.17 17.05 26.37
CA ALA A 306 -3.27 15.93 25.43
C ALA A 306 -4.50 16.09 24.52
N VAL A 307 -5.66 16.40 25.11
CA VAL A 307 -6.92 16.57 24.38
C VAL A 307 -6.84 17.71 23.35
N LEU A 308 -6.32 18.87 23.75
CA LEU A 308 -6.19 20.01 22.83
C LEU A 308 -5.21 19.72 21.68
N ARG A 309 -4.14 18.95 21.93
CA ARG A 309 -3.15 18.56 20.93
C ARG A 309 -3.65 17.49 19.95
N LEU A 310 -4.75 16.80 20.27
CA LEU A 310 -5.43 15.89 19.35
C LEU A 310 -6.34 16.61 18.36
N ILE A 311 -6.86 17.80 18.69
CA ILE A 311 -7.82 18.50 17.83
C ILE A 311 -7.34 18.69 16.37
N PRO A 312 -6.05 19.02 16.10
CA PRO A 312 -5.55 19.14 14.73
C PRO A 312 -5.61 17.85 13.89
N THR A 313 -5.73 16.67 14.52
CA THR A 313 -5.85 15.38 13.82
C THR A 313 -7.30 15.04 13.45
N LEU A 314 -8.26 15.78 14.01
CA LEU A 314 -9.69 15.66 13.70
C LEU A 314 -10.06 16.45 12.44
N LYS A 315 -11.26 16.18 11.91
CA LYS A 315 -11.84 16.93 10.79
C LYS A 315 -11.90 18.43 11.10
N TRP A 316 -11.73 19.24 10.06
CA TRP A 316 -11.51 20.69 10.17
C TRP A 316 -12.57 21.44 11.00
N TYR A 317 -13.82 20.97 10.99
CA TYR A 317 -14.92 21.58 11.75
C TYR A 317 -14.81 21.38 13.27
N TRP A 318 -13.92 20.52 13.78
CA TRP A 318 -13.58 20.45 15.21
C TRP A 318 -12.49 21.44 15.62
N GLY A 319 -11.87 22.13 14.65
CA GLY A 319 -10.78 23.08 14.90
C GLY A 319 -11.13 24.21 15.86
N PHE A 320 -12.42 24.59 15.96
CA PHE A 320 -12.86 25.61 16.93
C PHE A 320 -12.63 25.22 18.39
N LEU A 321 -12.59 23.92 18.72
CA LEU A 321 -12.28 23.47 20.08
C LEU A 321 -10.85 23.83 20.51
N TYR A 322 -9.97 24.13 19.55
CA TYR A 322 -8.61 24.58 19.83
C TYR A 322 -8.58 25.94 20.55
N VAL A 323 -9.68 26.71 20.51
CA VAL A 323 -9.86 27.92 21.31
C VAL A 323 -9.75 27.64 22.82
N GLY A 324 -9.98 26.40 23.25
CA GLY A 324 -9.69 25.96 24.63
C GLY A 324 -8.22 26.13 25.05
N TRP A 325 -7.30 26.38 24.11
CA TRP A 325 -5.92 26.75 24.40
C TRP A 325 -5.79 28.11 25.11
N PHE A 326 -6.73 29.04 24.87
CA PHE A 326 -6.76 30.35 25.52
C PHE A 326 -7.26 30.29 26.98
N VAL A 327 -7.86 29.17 27.38
CA VAL A 327 -8.26 28.95 28.78
C VAL A 327 -7.02 28.61 29.61
N PRO A 328 -6.75 29.32 30.73
CA PRO A 328 -5.62 29.05 31.61
C PRO A 328 -5.52 27.57 32.01
N LYS A 329 -4.31 27.02 31.99
CA LYS A 329 -4.04 25.59 32.26
C LYS A 329 -4.74 25.09 33.53
N MET A 330 -4.71 25.87 34.60
CA MET A 330 -5.35 25.54 35.88
C MET A 330 -6.86 25.30 35.76
N LEU A 331 -7.57 26.13 34.98
CA LEU A 331 -9.03 26.02 34.82
C LEU A 331 -9.40 24.85 33.91
N ARG A 332 -8.67 24.65 32.81
CA ARG A 332 -8.93 23.52 31.90
C ARG A 332 -8.56 22.18 32.53
N ASP A 333 -7.50 22.11 33.35
CA ASP A 333 -7.13 20.90 34.08
C ASP A 333 -8.12 20.62 35.22
N ALA A 334 -8.65 21.66 35.91
CA ALA A 334 -9.72 21.47 36.89
C ALA A 334 -11.01 20.90 36.25
N LEU A 335 -11.40 21.39 35.07
CA LEU A 335 -12.51 20.84 34.30
C LEU A 335 -12.23 19.40 33.85
N TYR A 336 -11.01 19.13 33.36
CA TYR A 336 -10.59 17.79 32.98
C TYR A 336 -10.68 16.82 34.16
N ASP A 337 -10.12 17.19 35.32
CA ASP A 337 -10.12 16.38 36.54
C ASP A 337 -11.54 16.13 37.05
N PHE A 338 -12.44 17.11 36.92
CA PHE A 338 -13.86 16.96 37.24
C PHE A 338 -14.54 15.86 36.39
N VAL A 339 -14.22 15.79 35.10
CA VAL A 339 -14.70 14.74 34.19
C VAL A 339 -14.00 13.41 34.46
N ALA A 340 -12.67 13.43 34.62
CA ALA A 340 -11.86 12.25 34.88
C ALA A 340 -12.28 11.52 36.17
N LYS A 341 -12.63 12.25 37.24
CA LYS A 341 -13.16 11.67 38.50
C LYS A 341 -14.51 10.98 38.33
N ARG A 342 -15.29 11.35 37.31
CA ARG A 342 -16.61 10.76 37.02
C ARG A 342 -16.57 9.74 35.89
N ARG A 343 -15.43 9.52 35.24
CA ARG A 343 -15.30 8.72 34.01
C ARG A 343 -15.87 7.29 34.11
N LYS A 344 -15.74 6.64 35.27
CA LYS A 344 -16.25 5.28 35.54
C LYS A 344 -17.76 5.24 35.79
N LYS A 345 -18.40 6.38 36.09
CA LYS A 345 -19.86 6.48 36.31
C LYS A 345 -20.65 6.61 35.00
N PHE A 346 -19.98 6.86 33.88
CA PHE A 346 -20.61 6.86 32.57
C PHE A 346 -20.83 5.41 32.13
N GLY A 347 -22.09 4.96 32.07
CA GLY A 347 -22.44 3.60 31.65
C GLY A 347 -22.00 3.28 30.22
N GLY A 348 -21.71 2.00 29.97
CA GLY A 348 -21.33 1.46 28.66
C GLY A 348 -20.32 0.31 28.76
N GLU A 349 -20.14 -0.43 27.67
CA GLU A 349 -19.21 -1.57 27.59
C GLU A 349 -17.82 -1.15 27.04
N CYS A 350 -16.77 -1.69 27.66
CA CYS A 350 -15.38 -1.56 27.23
C CYS A 350 -15.05 -2.56 26.10
N LEU A 351 -15.82 -2.53 25.01
CA LEU A 351 -15.57 -3.37 23.84
C LEU A 351 -14.41 -2.84 22.99
N PHE A 352 -13.51 -3.73 22.59
CA PHE A 352 -12.46 -3.41 21.62
C PHE A 352 -13.09 -3.06 20.26
N ASP A 353 -12.75 -1.91 19.70
CA ASP A 353 -13.24 -1.50 18.37
C ASP A 353 -12.38 -2.18 17.28
N PRO A 354 -12.96 -2.96 16.35
CA PRO A 354 -12.22 -3.64 15.29
C PRO A 354 -11.35 -2.72 14.42
N ARG A 355 -11.71 -1.43 14.31
CA ARG A 355 -10.95 -0.43 13.54
C ARG A 355 -9.60 -0.07 14.17
N LEU A 356 -9.38 -0.46 15.43
CA LEU A 356 -8.08 -0.35 16.09
C LEU A 356 -7.12 -1.46 15.64
N LYS A 357 -7.59 -2.52 14.97
CA LYS A 357 -6.73 -3.62 14.51
C LYS A 357 -5.68 -3.11 13.50
N GLY A 358 -4.40 -3.23 13.85
CA GLY A 358 -3.28 -2.68 13.07
C GLY A 358 -2.94 -1.21 13.38
N ARG A 359 -3.61 -0.61 14.37
CA ARG A 359 -3.36 0.75 14.89
C ARG A 359 -3.09 0.75 16.40
N VAL A 360 -2.90 -0.43 16.99
CA VAL A 360 -2.47 -0.61 18.37
C VAL A 360 -0.96 -0.80 18.39
N LEU A 361 -0.28 -0.28 19.42
CA LEU A 361 1.13 -0.61 19.64
C LEU A 361 1.30 -2.13 19.71
N GLN A 362 2.24 -2.66 18.94
CA GLN A 362 2.59 -4.07 18.95
C GLN A 362 3.89 -4.23 19.74
N SER A 363 3.93 -5.27 20.56
CA SER A 363 5.12 -5.71 21.30
C SER A 363 6.16 -6.28 20.35
#